data_AF-A0A397S868-F1
#
_entry.id   AF-A0A397S868-F1
#
_cell.length_a   1.000
_cell.length_b   1.000
_cell.length_c   1.000
_cell.angle_alpha   90.00
_cell.angle_beta   90.00
_cell.angle_gamma   90.00
#
_symmetry.space_group_name_H-M   'P 1'
#
loop_
_entity.id
_entity.type
_entity.pdbx_description
1 polymer ?
#
loop_
_entity_poly.entity_id
_entity_poly.type
_entity_poly.pdbx_seq_one_letter_code
_entity_poly.pdbx_strand_id
1 'polypeptide(L)'
;MMENDSNAVTVLEKCIKLDPNNNSARMLFSYSKGNYEELEKNIIYNDRLTLFMKCILYTKLKKYDQALSCLDYSFYLYEDVSVIHSLRKYSDFWSFSCSYNEIDINKLTELGIIDKFSGYMHYVMRVYLISNLINLDDRFKQFLKNDSNSLSGQVLSFEDKVLPIKLPKLCNNAIYNVSITWKINVKKILSKECFLKFSIVIENSNHDSQFEEHILNYEDVSKLEGLGWIEYTIPFKTLYYCKDSIQPSIKIEDHSIILQIDYIRFINNRNNKSDAISFPKIEPLLSSQNSNVPEAFKDNYFSRKEMENLIELKEIVNN
;
A
#
# COMPACT_ATOMS: atom_id res chain seq x y z
N MET A 1 -3.13 15.36 -19.37
CA MET A 1 -3.03 15.15 -20.82
C MET A 1 -1.86 14.19 -21.02
N MET A 2 -2.04 12.86 -20.92
CA MET A 2 -2.66 11.89 -21.85
C MET A 2 -1.78 11.52 -23.07
N GLU A 3 -0.54 11.08 -22.87
CA GLU A 3 0.29 10.48 -23.93
C GLU A 3 0.54 8.95 -23.76
N ASN A 4 0.33 8.38 -22.56
CA ASN A 4 0.64 6.96 -22.31
C ASN A 4 -0.51 5.96 -22.57
N ASP A 5 -1.76 6.42 -22.68
CA ASP A 5 -2.92 5.50 -22.79
C ASP A 5 -3.00 4.82 -24.17
N SER A 6 -2.53 5.47 -25.25
CA SER A 6 -2.53 4.92 -26.61
C SER A 6 -1.66 3.66 -26.76
N ASN A 7 -0.51 3.64 -26.07
CA ASN A 7 0.41 2.51 -26.13
C ASN A 7 -0.13 1.31 -25.34
N ALA A 8 -0.70 1.54 -24.16
CA ALA A 8 -1.28 0.47 -23.34
C ALA A 8 -2.47 -0.22 -24.04
N VAL A 9 -3.36 0.55 -24.66
CA VAL A 9 -4.50 0.03 -25.43
C VAL A 9 -4.01 -0.84 -26.60
N THR A 10 -3.02 -0.36 -27.35
CA THR A 10 -2.45 -1.10 -28.49
C THR A 10 -1.80 -2.42 -28.06
N VAL A 11 -1.12 -2.41 -26.91
CA VAL A 11 -0.50 -3.61 -26.33
C VAL A 11 -1.57 -4.61 -25.89
N LEU A 12 -2.64 -4.16 -25.22
CA LEU A 12 -3.76 -5.00 -24.83
C LEU A 12 -4.46 -5.63 -26.06
N GLU A 13 -4.66 -4.86 -27.13
CA GLU A 13 -5.19 -5.38 -28.40
C GLU A 13 -4.30 -6.49 -28.98
N LYS A 14 -2.97 -6.33 -28.94
CA LYS A 14 -2.03 -7.37 -29.37
C LYS A 14 -2.11 -8.61 -28.48
N CYS A 15 -2.17 -8.45 -27.16
CA CYS A 15 -2.32 -9.57 -26.22
C CYS A 15 -3.58 -10.39 -26.51
N ILE A 16 -4.71 -9.72 -26.77
CA ILE A 16 -5.99 -10.37 -27.11
C ILE A 16 -5.90 -11.10 -28.46
N LYS A 17 -5.20 -10.55 -29.46
CA LYS A 17 -4.97 -11.23 -30.74
C LYS A 17 -4.09 -12.47 -30.58
N LEU A 18 -3.09 -12.41 -29.71
CA LEU A 18 -2.13 -13.50 -29.47
C LEU A 18 -2.70 -14.62 -28.59
N ASP A 19 -3.59 -14.28 -27.68
CA ASP A 19 -4.35 -15.21 -26.84
C ASP A 19 -5.78 -14.66 -26.64
N PRO A 20 -6.72 -15.08 -27.49
CA PRO A 20 -8.12 -14.66 -27.40
C PRO A 20 -8.81 -15.04 -26.08
N ASN A 21 -8.26 -16.00 -25.34
CA ASN A 21 -8.79 -16.45 -24.05
C ASN A 21 -8.17 -15.70 -22.86
N ASN A 22 -7.30 -14.72 -23.09
CA ASN A 22 -6.71 -13.90 -22.03
C ASN A 22 -7.75 -12.93 -21.43
N ASN A 23 -8.46 -13.41 -20.41
CA ASN A 23 -9.52 -12.65 -19.75
C ASN A 23 -9.03 -11.35 -19.11
N SER A 24 -7.81 -11.35 -18.54
CA SER A 24 -7.21 -10.16 -17.94
C SER A 24 -6.98 -9.06 -18.98
N ALA A 25 -6.38 -9.39 -20.12
CA ALA A 25 -6.14 -8.44 -21.20
C ALA A 25 -7.46 -7.90 -21.77
N ARG A 26 -8.48 -8.75 -21.95
CA ARG A 26 -9.82 -8.35 -22.40
C ARG A 26 -10.50 -7.40 -21.41
N MET A 27 -10.45 -7.71 -20.11
CA MET A 27 -11.05 -6.88 -19.07
C MET A 27 -10.42 -5.48 -19.02
N LEU A 28 -9.09 -5.42 -19.08
CA LEU A 28 -8.35 -4.15 -19.09
C LEU A 28 -8.60 -3.35 -20.36
N PHE A 29 -8.68 -4.03 -21.50
CA PHE A 29 -9.00 -3.41 -22.78
C PHE A 29 -10.39 -2.77 -22.75
N SER A 30 -11.43 -3.50 -22.33
CA SER A 30 -12.79 -2.96 -22.21
C SER A 30 -12.85 -1.79 -21.23
N TYR A 31 -12.14 -1.87 -20.10
CA TYR A 31 -12.03 -0.77 -19.14
C TYR A 31 -11.38 0.48 -19.77
N SER A 32 -10.30 0.30 -20.55
CA SER A 32 -9.60 1.39 -21.23
C SER A 32 -10.44 2.09 -22.31
N LYS A 33 -11.35 1.35 -22.97
CA LYS A 33 -12.31 1.91 -23.94
C LYS A 33 -13.51 2.59 -23.29
N GLY A 34 -13.65 2.51 -21.96
CA GLY A 34 -14.76 3.14 -21.23
C GLY A 34 -16.09 2.40 -21.31
N ASN A 35 -16.11 1.16 -21.81
CA ASN A 35 -17.33 0.38 -21.98
C ASN A 35 -17.65 -0.44 -20.71
N TYR A 36 -18.07 0.27 -19.66
CA TYR A 36 -18.18 -0.25 -18.30
C TYR A 36 -19.36 -1.22 -18.08
N GLU A 37 -20.49 -1.00 -18.73
CA GLU A 37 -21.67 -1.86 -18.58
C GLU A 37 -21.49 -3.23 -19.27
N GLU A 38 -20.82 -3.25 -20.41
CA GLU A 38 -20.46 -4.51 -21.09
C GLU A 38 -19.39 -5.26 -20.28
N LEU A 39 -18.46 -4.53 -19.67
CA LEU A 39 -17.46 -5.11 -18.78
C LEU A 39 -18.12 -5.82 -17.60
N GLU A 40 -19.09 -5.18 -16.94
CA GLU A 40 -19.82 -5.75 -15.80
C GLU A 40 -20.41 -7.13 -16.11
N LYS A 41 -21.03 -7.30 -17.28
CA LYS A 41 -21.69 -8.55 -17.70
C LYS A 41 -20.71 -9.71 -17.95
N ASN A 42 -19.45 -9.40 -18.25
CA ASN A 42 -18.45 -10.37 -18.70
C ASN A 42 -17.43 -10.77 -17.62
N ILE A 43 -17.50 -10.16 -16.43
CA ILE A 43 -16.60 -10.51 -15.33
C ILE A 43 -17.11 -11.76 -14.59
N ILE A 44 -16.61 -12.93 -15.01
CA ILE A 44 -17.10 -14.25 -14.54
C ILE A 44 -16.24 -14.85 -13.41
N TYR A 45 -15.07 -14.29 -13.11
CA TYR A 45 -14.12 -14.87 -12.15
C TYR A 45 -14.02 -14.10 -10.82
N ASN A 46 -13.49 -14.76 -9.79
CA ASN A 46 -13.17 -14.20 -8.47
C ASN A 46 -11.68 -14.38 -8.15
N ASP A 47 -10.81 -14.16 -9.14
CA ASP A 47 -9.39 -13.97 -8.85
C ASP A 47 -9.13 -12.54 -8.36
N ARG A 48 -7.91 -12.27 -7.88
CA ARG A 48 -7.52 -10.99 -7.26
C ARG A 48 -7.75 -9.81 -8.20
N LEU A 49 -7.17 -9.86 -9.40
CA LEU A 49 -7.29 -8.81 -10.42
C LEU A 49 -8.75 -8.51 -10.75
N THR A 50 -9.57 -9.56 -10.82
CA THR A 50 -10.98 -9.43 -11.13
C THR A 50 -11.76 -8.73 -10.02
N LEU A 51 -11.49 -9.06 -8.75
CA LEU A 51 -12.09 -8.35 -7.62
C LEU A 51 -11.66 -6.88 -7.59
N PHE A 52 -10.38 -6.60 -7.84
CA PHE A 52 -9.88 -5.23 -7.92
C PHE A 52 -10.59 -4.43 -9.01
N MET A 53 -10.79 -5.04 -10.18
CA MET A 53 -11.49 -4.42 -11.30
C MET A 53 -12.96 -4.18 -11.01
N LYS A 54 -13.64 -5.14 -10.37
CA LYS A 54 -15.02 -4.96 -9.89
C LYS A 54 -15.13 -3.78 -8.93
N CYS A 55 -14.21 -3.64 -7.97
CA CYS A 55 -14.20 -2.49 -7.05
C CYS A 55 -14.15 -1.15 -7.80
N ILE A 56 -13.20 -1.02 -8.74
CA ILE A 56 -13.00 0.21 -9.51
C ILE A 56 -14.21 0.49 -10.41
N LEU A 57 -14.72 -0.54 -11.08
CA LEU A 57 -15.88 -0.46 -11.97
C LEU A 57 -17.14 0.00 -11.22
N TYR A 58 -17.49 -0.70 -10.15
CA TYR A 58 -18.67 -0.37 -9.35
C TYR A 58 -18.56 1.00 -8.69
N THR A 59 -17.36 1.41 -8.29
CA THR A 59 -17.13 2.78 -7.81
C THR A 59 -17.43 3.81 -8.90
N LYS A 60 -16.96 3.60 -10.13
CA LYS A 60 -17.27 4.48 -11.27
C LYS A 60 -18.76 4.51 -11.62
N LEU A 61 -19.42 3.36 -11.54
CA LEU A 61 -20.87 3.22 -11.75
C LEU A 61 -21.71 3.70 -10.56
N LYS A 62 -21.07 4.20 -9.49
CA LYS A 62 -21.71 4.64 -8.23
C LYS A 62 -22.54 3.54 -7.52
N LYS A 63 -22.22 2.27 -7.79
CA LYS A 63 -22.78 1.10 -7.10
C LYS A 63 -21.92 0.80 -5.85
N TYR A 64 -21.95 1.73 -4.89
CA TYR A 64 -20.97 1.76 -3.79
C TYR A 64 -21.06 0.58 -2.82
N ASP A 65 -22.26 0.03 -2.63
CA ASP A 65 -22.53 -1.19 -1.87
C ASP A 65 -21.79 -2.40 -2.46
N GLN A 66 -21.86 -2.57 -3.79
CA GLN A 66 -21.17 -3.64 -4.50
C GLN A 66 -19.66 -3.40 -4.53
N ALA A 67 -19.23 -2.15 -4.72
CA ALA A 67 -17.82 -1.77 -4.67
C ALA A 67 -17.19 -2.06 -3.31
N LEU A 68 -17.87 -1.70 -2.22
CA LEU A 68 -17.42 -1.96 -0.86
C LEU A 68 -17.35 -3.47 -0.58
N SER A 69 -18.38 -4.22 -0.98
CA SER A 69 -18.39 -5.68 -0.84
C SER A 69 -17.20 -6.34 -1.55
N CYS A 70 -16.85 -5.86 -2.75
CA CYS A 70 -15.68 -6.35 -3.47
C CYS A 70 -14.36 -5.97 -2.76
N LEU A 71 -14.28 -4.76 -2.20
CA LEU A 71 -13.10 -4.29 -1.47
C LEU A 71 -12.87 -5.10 -0.20
N ASP A 72 -13.91 -5.28 0.61
CA ASP A 72 -13.86 -6.05 1.85
C ASP A 72 -13.49 -7.52 1.59
N TYR A 73 -14.10 -8.13 0.56
CA TYR A 73 -13.80 -9.51 0.17
C TYR A 73 -12.36 -9.68 -0.34
N SER A 74 -11.90 -8.72 -1.14
CA SER A 74 -10.51 -8.65 -1.61
C SER A 74 -9.52 -8.54 -0.44
N PHE A 75 -9.78 -7.63 0.49
CA PHE A 75 -8.95 -7.44 1.67
C PHE A 75 -8.94 -8.69 2.56
N TYR A 76 -10.09 -9.33 2.77
CA TYR A 76 -10.20 -10.58 3.53
C TYR A 76 -9.37 -11.72 2.93
N LEU A 77 -9.37 -11.89 1.60
CA LEU A 77 -8.68 -12.99 0.93
C LEU A 77 -7.18 -12.75 0.76
N TYR A 78 -6.78 -11.50 0.48
CA TYR A 78 -5.41 -11.22 0.02
C TYR A 78 -4.61 -10.29 0.93
N GLU A 79 -5.27 -9.63 1.90
CA GLU A 79 -4.71 -8.60 2.78
C GLU A 79 -3.94 -7.53 1.98
N ASP A 80 -4.42 -7.24 0.77
CA ASP A 80 -3.76 -6.40 -0.20
C ASP A 80 -4.42 -5.01 -0.23
N VAL A 81 -3.60 -3.98 -0.07
CA VAL A 81 -4.03 -2.57 -0.07
C VAL A 81 -3.74 -1.88 -1.40
N SER A 82 -3.18 -2.58 -2.39
CA SER A 82 -2.80 -1.99 -3.69
C SER A 82 -3.98 -1.41 -4.47
N VAL A 83 -5.17 -2.03 -4.41
CA VAL A 83 -6.40 -1.54 -5.05
C VAL A 83 -6.77 -0.11 -4.61
N ILE A 84 -6.39 0.25 -3.38
CA ILE A 84 -6.71 1.56 -2.78
C ILE A 84 -6.11 2.71 -3.58
N HIS A 85 -4.92 2.54 -4.17
CA HIS A 85 -4.30 3.59 -4.99
C HIS A 85 -5.23 4.07 -6.11
N SER A 86 -5.97 3.14 -6.74
CA SER A 86 -6.92 3.46 -7.81
C SER A 86 -8.20 4.10 -7.31
N LEU A 87 -8.58 3.82 -6.06
CA LEU A 87 -9.83 4.27 -5.46
C LEU A 87 -9.71 5.59 -4.68
N ARG A 88 -8.49 5.99 -4.27
CA ARG A 88 -8.23 7.20 -3.46
C ARG A 88 -8.98 8.45 -3.94
N LYS A 89 -9.07 8.65 -5.25
CA LYS A 89 -9.68 9.84 -5.86
C LYS A 89 -11.21 9.93 -5.75
N TYR A 90 -11.91 8.86 -5.36
CA TYR A 90 -13.37 8.85 -5.30
C TYR A 90 -13.87 9.20 -3.90
N SER A 91 -13.90 10.49 -3.57
CA SER A 91 -14.34 11.00 -2.26
C SER A 91 -15.75 10.52 -1.86
N ASP A 92 -16.66 10.43 -2.82
CA ASP A 92 -18.04 9.98 -2.60
C ASP A 92 -18.10 8.52 -2.13
N PHE A 93 -17.23 7.67 -2.70
CA PHE A 93 -17.11 6.27 -2.28
C PHE A 93 -16.63 6.18 -0.84
N TRP A 94 -15.56 6.89 -0.46
CA TRP A 94 -15.07 6.88 0.92
C TRP A 94 -16.08 7.46 1.91
N SER A 95 -16.87 8.44 1.48
CA SER A 95 -17.95 9.00 2.30
C SER A 95 -19.03 7.95 2.55
N PHE A 96 -19.45 7.22 1.51
CA PHE A 96 -20.35 6.07 1.63
C PHE A 96 -19.76 4.99 2.54
N SER A 97 -18.51 4.58 2.32
CA SER A 97 -17.85 3.53 3.11
C SER A 97 -17.74 3.89 4.59
N CYS A 98 -17.44 5.15 4.93
CA CYS A 98 -17.46 5.62 6.31
C CYS A 98 -18.85 5.60 6.91
N SER A 99 -19.87 6.06 6.18
CA SER A 99 -21.25 6.01 6.65
C SER A 99 -21.73 4.57 6.90
N TYR A 100 -21.40 3.65 6.00
CA TYR A 100 -21.74 2.23 6.14
C TYR A 100 -21.07 1.58 7.35
N ASN A 101 -19.82 1.94 7.65
CA ASN A 101 -19.06 1.43 8.79
C ASN A 101 -19.21 2.29 10.06
N GLU A 102 -20.16 3.23 10.07
CA GLU A 102 -20.44 4.13 11.20
C GLU A 102 -19.18 4.90 11.72
N ILE A 103 -18.27 5.25 10.81
CA ILE A 103 -17.01 5.91 11.13
C ILE A 103 -17.22 7.40 11.37
N ASP A 104 -17.10 7.79 12.64
CA ASP A 104 -17.08 9.18 13.08
C ASP A 104 -15.66 9.75 13.04
N ILE A 105 -15.39 10.59 12.02
CA ILE A 105 -14.08 11.22 11.82
C ILE A 105 -13.72 12.16 12.97
N ASN A 106 -14.70 12.78 13.63
CA ASN A 106 -14.41 13.70 14.73
C ASN A 106 -13.69 13.00 15.89
N LYS A 107 -14.01 11.72 16.13
CA LYS A 107 -13.34 10.87 17.14
C LYS A 107 -11.92 10.47 16.76
N LEU A 108 -11.52 10.65 15.51
CA LEU A 108 -10.18 10.29 15.01
C LEU A 108 -9.25 11.50 14.85
N THR A 109 -9.74 12.71 15.10
CA THR A 109 -8.95 13.94 14.99
C THR A 109 -7.74 13.98 15.93
N GLU A 110 -7.84 13.34 17.10
CA GLU A 110 -6.72 13.16 18.04
C GLU A 110 -5.58 12.31 17.47
N LEU A 111 -5.84 11.54 16.40
CA LEU A 111 -4.84 10.77 15.65
C LEU A 111 -4.35 11.53 14.41
N GLY A 112 -4.80 12.76 14.18
CA GLY A 112 -4.49 13.57 13.00
C GLY A 112 -5.29 13.17 11.77
N ILE A 113 -6.33 12.34 11.92
CA ILE A 113 -7.18 11.89 10.83
C ILE A 113 -8.32 12.90 10.67
N ILE A 114 -8.35 13.58 9.52
CA ILE A 114 -9.31 14.66 9.26
C ILE A 114 -10.23 14.39 8.06
N ASP A 115 -9.97 13.32 7.30
CA ASP A 115 -10.71 12.99 6.09
C ASP A 115 -11.25 11.55 6.12
N LYS A 116 -12.27 11.31 5.30
CA LYS A 116 -13.01 10.04 5.24
C LYS A 116 -12.16 8.90 4.71
N PHE A 117 -11.28 9.16 3.74
CA PHE A 117 -10.37 8.15 3.21
C PHE A 117 -9.43 7.64 4.30
N SER A 118 -8.70 8.55 4.96
CA SER A 118 -7.81 8.24 6.08
C SER A 118 -8.53 7.57 7.24
N GLY A 119 -9.78 7.99 7.53
CA GLY A 119 -10.62 7.35 8.55
C GLY A 119 -10.96 5.90 8.24
N TYR A 120 -11.37 5.61 7.00
CA TYR A 120 -11.63 4.23 6.57
C TYR A 120 -10.36 3.39 6.57
N MET A 121 -9.23 3.94 6.09
CA MET A 121 -7.93 3.27 6.11
C MET A 121 -7.54 2.86 7.53
N HIS A 122 -7.69 3.76 8.50
CA HIS A 122 -7.35 3.47 9.89
C HIS A 122 -8.31 2.47 10.53
N TYR A 123 -9.61 2.72 10.43
CA TYR A 123 -10.62 1.97 11.19
C TYR A 123 -10.90 0.58 10.62
N VAL A 124 -11.03 0.46 9.29
CA VAL A 124 -11.40 -0.80 8.63
C VAL A 124 -10.17 -1.54 8.13
N MET A 125 -9.29 -0.85 7.40
CA MET A 125 -8.12 -1.47 6.77
C MET A 125 -6.92 -1.60 7.72
N ARG A 126 -6.98 -0.96 8.91
CA ARG A 126 -5.93 -1.00 9.94
C ARG A 126 -4.59 -0.46 9.45
N VAL A 127 -4.67 0.57 8.61
CA VAL A 127 -3.55 1.30 8.04
C VAL A 127 -3.57 2.71 8.59
N TYR A 128 -2.50 3.12 9.26
CA TYR A 128 -2.29 4.50 9.66
C TYR A 128 -1.33 5.17 8.66
N LEU A 129 -1.86 6.16 7.93
CA LEU A 129 -1.09 6.94 6.96
C LEU A 129 -0.18 7.92 7.73
N ILE A 130 1.13 7.87 7.44
CA ILE A 130 2.12 8.71 8.14
C ILE A 130 1.94 10.19 7.81
N SER A 131 1.35 10.50 6.65
CA SER A 131 0.97 11.87 6.28
C SER A 131 -0.01 12.51 7.27
N ASN A 132 -0.77 11.75 8.06
CA ASN A 132 -1.69 12.31 9.07
C ASN A 132 -0.97 13.04 10.21
N LEU A 133 0.32 12.76 10.44
CA LEU A 133 1.11 13.42 11.47
C LEU A 133 1.21 14.94 11.26
N ILE A 134 1.10 15.42 10.02
CA ILE A 134 1.12 16.86 9.72
C ILE A 134 -0.04 17.62 10.37
N ASN A 135 -1.14 16.92 10.69
CA ASN A 135 -2.31 17.49 11.33
C ASN A 135 -2.17 17.51 12.86
N LEU A 136 -1.23 16.75 13.41
CA LEU A 136 -0.89 16.75 14.84
C LEU A 136 0.26 17.72 15.15
N ASP A 137 1.22 17.83 14.24
CA ASP A 137 2.40 18.64 14.42
C ASP A 137 2.90 19.19 13.08
N ASP A 138 2.77 20.51 12.93
CA ASP A 138 3.15 21.24 11.73
C ASP A 138 4.63 21.12 11.36
N ARG A 139 5.51 20.71 12.30
CA ARG A 139 6.92 20.43 12.01
C ARG A 139 7.08 19.32 10.97
N PHE A 140 6.10 18.42 10.82
CA PHE A 140 6.15 17.37 9.79
C PHE A 140 5.89 17.88 8.37
N LYS A 141 5.28 19.07 8.20
CA LYS A 141 5.01 19.64 6.87
C LYS A 141 6.27 19.83 6.03
N GLN A 142 7.41 20.10 6.66
CA GLN A 142 8.71 20.25 5.97
C GLN A 142 9.23 18.93 5.37
N PHE A 143 8.74 17.78 5.84
CA PHE A 143 9.14 16.45 5.35
C PHE A 143 8.15 15.88 4.35
N LEU A 144 6.99 16.52 4.15
CA LEU A 144 5.94 16.03 3.28
C LEU A 144 6.38 16.14 1.82
N LYS A 145 6.35 15.01 1.11
CA LYS A 145 6.60 14.93 -0.33
C LYS A 145 5.46 14.23 -1.04
N ASN A 146 5.14 14.68 -2.24
CA ASN A 146 4.22 13.96 -3.11
C ASN A 146 4.93 12.74 -3.69
N ASP A 147 4.27 11.58 -3.63
CA ASP A 147 4.74 10.36 -4.25
C ASP A 147 3.54 9.62 -4.85
N SER A 148 3.54 9.40 -6.17
CA SER A 148 2.47 8.67 -6.86
C SER A 148 2.31 7.22 -6.39
N ASN A 149 3.39 6.66 -5.84
CA ASN A 149 3.50 5.28 -5.37
C ASN A 149 3.11 5.14 -3.89
N SER A 150 2.80 6.26 -3.24
CA SER A 150 2.22 6.28 -1.90
C SER A 150 0.73 6.01 -1.91
N LEU A 151 0.27 5.35 -0.85
CA LEU A 151 -1.13 5.01 -0.65
C LEU A 151 -2.02 6.27 -0.58
N SER A 152 -1.58 7.28 0.18
CA SER A 152 -2.25 8.59 0.26
C SER A 152 -1.83 9.56 -0.85
N GLY A 153 -0.70 9.27 -1.53
CA GLY A 153 -0.10 10.14 -2.53
C GLY A 153 0.93 11.09 -1.92
N GLN A 154 1.15 10.99 -0.62
CA GLN A 154 2.09 11.79 0.14
C GLN A 154 2.83 10.93 1.15
N VAL A 155 4.12 11.20 1.31
CA VAL A 155 5.01 10.48 2.24
C VAL A 155 5.77 11.49 3.09
N LEU A 156 6.30 11.04 4.22
CA LEU A 156 7.31 11.80 4.93
C LEU A 156 8.70 11.32 4.50
N SER A 157 9.53 12.26 4.06
CA SER A 157 10.88 12.04 3.56
C SER A 157 11.87 12.77 4.45
N PHE A 158 12.76 12.01 5.08
CA PHE A 158 13.75 12.51 6.02
C PHE A 158 15.11 12.60 5.31
N GLU A 159 15.37 13.78 4.75
CA GLU A 159 16.63 14.16 4.10
C GLU A 159 17.47 14.89 5.15
N ASP A 160 18.28 14.13 5.90
CA ASP A 160 19.36 14.66 6.74
C ASP A 160 18.94 15.37 8.05
N LYS A 161 17.69 15.22 8.51
CA LYS A 161 17.23 15.81 9.78
C LYS A 161 16.87 14.76 10.83
N VAL A 162 17.25 15.07 12.08
CA VAL A 162 16.97 14.34 13.32
C VAL A 162 15.46 14.16 13.48
N LEU A 163 14.99 12.95 13.82
CA LEU A 163 13.78 12.71 14.61
C LEU A 163 13.61 11.22 14.94
N PRO A 164 13.25 10.86 16.18
CA PRO A 164 12.35 9.75 16.37
C PRO A 164 10.94 10.20 15.94
N ILE A 165 10.32 9.50 14.99
CA ILE A 165 8.89 9.64 14.73
C ILE A 165 8.18 8.81 15.78
N LYS A 166 7.41 9.49 16.63
CA LYS A 166 6.52 8.85 17.60
C LYS A 166 5.10 8.99 17.11
N LEU A 167 4.45 7.87 16.77
CA LEU A 167 3.06 7.88 16.33
C LEU A 167 2.11 8.16 17.50
N PRO A 168 0.88 8.63 17.25
CA PRO A 168 -0.14 8.67 18.30
C PRO A 168 -0.42 7.27 18.85
N LYS A 169 -1.07 7.18 20.00
CA LYS A 169 -1.53 5.90 20.56
C LYS A 169 -2.65 5.37 19.66
N LEU A 170 -2.40 4.25 19.01
CA LEU A 170 -3.33 3.59 18.11
C LEU A 170 -4.06 2.49 18.87
N CYS A 171 -5.38 2.57 18.90
CA CYS A 171 -6.24 1.53 19.45
C CYS A 171 -6.93 0.79 18.30
N ASN A 172 -6.94 -0.53 18.34
CA ASN A 172 -7.58 -1.36 17.32
C ASN A 172 -8.56 -2.32 18.00
N ASN A 173 -9.85 -2.16 17.73
CA ASN A 173 -10.88 -2.71 18.60
C ASN A 173 -11.12 -4.24 18.46
N ALA A 174 -10.38 -4.97 17.62
CA ALA A 174 -10.88 -6.25 17.13
C ALA A 174 -9.86 -7.36 16.81
N ILE A 175 -8.65 -7.40 17.41
CA ILE A 175 -7.66 -8.42 16.99
C ILE A 175 -6.81 -8.92 18.15
N TYR A 176 -6.54 -10.22 18.09
CA TYR A 176 -5.51 -10.92 18.84
C TYR A 176 -4.37 -11.29 17.90
N ASN A 177 -3.12 -11.17 18.37
CA ASN A 177 -1.91 -11.58 17.63
C ASN A 177 -1.70 -10.83 16.30
N VAL A 178 -1.15 -9.62 16.41
CA VAL A 178 -0.95 -8.70 15.29
C VAL A 178 0.54 -8.57 15.00
N SER A 179 0.89 -8.55 13.71
CA SER A 179 2.19 -8.11 13.23
C SER A 179 2.12 -6.67 12.75
N ILE A 180 3.20 -5.93 12.98
CA ILE A 180 3.30 -4.51 12.65
C ILE A 180 4.24 -4.35 11.46
N THR A 181 3.70 -3.76 10.40
CA THR A 181 4.38 -3.63 9.11
C THR A 181 4.49 -2.16 8.73
N TRP A 182 5.70 -1.72 8.40
CA TRP A 182 5.99 -0.37 7.95
C TRP A 182 6.25 -0.35 6.45
N LYS A 183 5.56 0.53 5.71
CA LYS A 183 5.92 0.80 4.32
C LYS A 183 7.01 1.88 4.28
N ILE A 184 8.23 1.47 3.98
CA ILE A 184 9.43 2.31 3.99
C ILE A 184 10.18 2.23 2.67
N ASN A 185 11.04 3.23 2.44
CA ASN A 185 11.98 3.27 1.34
C ASN A 185 13.32 3.84 1.84
N VAL A 186 14.34 2.99 1.91
CA VAL A 186 15.71 3.39 2.21
C VAL A 186 16.34 3.88 0.91
N LYS A 187 16.29 5.20 0.69
CA LYS A 187 16.75 5.81 -0.56
C LYS A 187 18.26 5.81 -0.67
N LYS A 188 18.94 6.13 0.43
CA LYS A 188 20.39 6.22 0.48
C LYS A 188 20.91 6.08 1.90
N ILE A 189 22.04 5.40 2.07
CA ILE A 189 22.83 5.36 3.29
C ILE A 189 23.98 6.36 3.17
N LEU A 190 24.14 7.20 4.17
CA LEU A 190 25.10 8.31 4.19
C LEU A 190 26.32 8.01 5.08
N SER A 191 26.16 7.11 6.05
CA SER A 191 27.22 6.71 6.99
C SER A 191 27.17 5.20 7.25
N LYS A 192 28.34 4.59 7.49
CA LYS A 192 28.44 3.21 7.99
C LYS A 192 28.05 3.09 9.46
N GLU A 193 28.13 4.18 10.21
CA GLU A 193 27.60 4.29 11.56
C GLU A 193 26.12 4.67 11.43
N CYS A 194 25.29 3.72 11.02
CA CYS A 194 23.85 3.91 10.87
C CYS A 194 23.05 2.80 11.54
N PHE A 195 21.86 3.17 12.01
CA PHE A 195 20.85 2.20 12.43
C PHE A 195 19.45 2.68 12.06
N LEU A 196 18.54 1.71 11.94
CA LEU A 196 17.11 1.93 11.89
C LEU A 196 16.46 1.18 13.06
N LYS A 197 15.97 1.93 14.05
CA LYS A 197 15.38 1.39 15.28
C LYS A 197 13.87 1.56 15.24
N PHE A 198 13.17 0.44 15.30
CA PHE A 198 11.74 0.38 15.54
C PHE A 198 11.50 0.16 17.03
N SER A 199 10.52 0.83 17.62
CA SER A 199 10.16 0.62 19.01
C SER A 199 8.65 0.72 19.19
N ILE A 200 8.10 -0.16 20.00
CA ILE A 200 6.67 -0.25 20.25
C ILE A 200 6.43 -0.25 21.75
N VAL A 201 5.59 0.66 22.20
CA VAL A 201 5.04 0.66 23.56
C VAL A 201 3.61 0.13 23.46
N ILE A 202 3.30 -0.91 24.23
CA ILE A 202 1.95 -1.43 24.40
C ILE A 202 1.52 -1.09 25.81
N GLU A 203 0.41 -0.39 25.96
CA GLU A 203 -0.20 -0.12 27.26
C GLU A 203 -1.50 -0.90 27.37
N ASN A 204 -1.59 -1.78 28.35
CA ASN A 204 -2.76 -2.60 28.58
C ASN A 204 -3.79 -1.90 29.45
N SER A 205 -5.03 -2.41 29.47
CA SER A 205 -6.10 -1.87 30.33
C SER A 205 -5.77 -1.83 31.83
N ASN A 206 -4.79 -2.62 32.27
CA ASN A 206 -4.32 -2.65 33.66
C ASN A 206 -3.17 -1.66 33.93
N HIS A 207 -2.84 -0.78 32.98
CA HIS A 207 -1.70 0.14 33.01
C HIS A 207 -0.31 -0.50 33.04
N ASP A 208 -0.22 -1.81 32.83
CA ASP A 208 1.04 -2.47 32.52
C ASP A 208 1.51 -2.04 31.13
N SER A 209 2.80 -1.72 31.02
CA SER A 209 3.43 -1.34 29.76
C SER A 209 4.44 -2.40 29.33
N GLN A 210 4.30 -2.88 28.10
CA GLN A 210 5.32 -3.69 27.43
C GLN A 210 6.07 -2.80 26.43
N PHE A 211 7.39 -2.98 26.39
CA PHE A 211 8.26 -2.28 25.47
C PHE A 211 9.04 -3.31 24.66
N GLU A 212 8.97 -3.19 23.34
CA GLU A 212 9.71 -4.02 22.39
C GLU A 212 10.49 -3.12 21.45
N GLU A 213 11.74 -3.50 21.16
CA GLU A 213 12.57 -2.79 20.20
C GLU A 213 13.22 -3.74 19.21
N HIS A 214 13.39 -3.25 17.99
CA HIS A 214 14.07 -3.96 16.91
C HIS A 214 14.99 -3.00 16.18
N ILE A 215 16.28 -3.35 16.09
CA ILE A 215 17.31 -2.47 15.54
C ILE A 215 17.93 -3.17 14.33
N LEU A 216 17.95 -2.47 13.20
CA LEU A 216 18.71 -2.83 12.02
C LEU A 216 20.00 -2.04 12.00
N ASN A 217 21.14 -2.73 11.98
CA ASN A 217 22.45 -2.11 11.84
C ASN A 217 22.78 -1.89 10.34
N TYR A 218 23.91 -1.26 10.05
CA TYR A 218 24.36 -1.00 8.67
C TYR A 218 24.29 -2.22 7.73
N GLU A 219 24.72 -3.40 8.18
CA GLU A 219 24.67 -4.63 7.36
C GLU A 219 23.25 -5.02 6.98
N ASP A 220 22.26 -4.73 7.82
CA ASP A 220 20.85 -5.02 7.53
C ASP A 220 20.19 -3.91 6.72
N VAL A 221 20.45 -2.65 7.08
CA VAL A 221 19.92 -1.48 6.35
C VAL A 221 20.45 -1.44 4.91
N SER A 222 21.71 -1.83 4.69
CA SER A 222 22.31 -1.90 3.33
C SER A 222 21.64 -2.92 2.42
N LYS A 223 20.97 -3.94 2.97
CA LYS A 223 20.14 -4.87 2.17
C LYS A 223 18.84 -4.21 1.68
N LEU A 224 18.42 -3.11 2.30
CA LEU A 224 17.19 -2.38 1.97
C LEU A 224 17.44 -1.21 1.03
N GLU A 225 18.67 -0.68 1.01
CA GLU A 225 19.05 0.45 0.16
C GLU A 225 18.83 0.14 -1.33
N GLY A 226 18.21 1.07 -2.06
CA GLY A 226 17.98 0.92 -3.50
C GLY A 226 16.86 -0.04 -3.89
N LEU A 227 16.30 -0.82 -2.95
CA LEU A 227 15.14 -1.66 -3.23
C LEU A 227 13.92 -0.82 -3.62
N GLY A 228 13.78 0.42 -3.12
CA GLY A 228 12.57 1.22 -3.32
C GLY A 228 11.54 0.94 -2.22
N TRP A 229 10.25 1.03 -2.55
CA TRP A 229 9.18 0.83 -1.56
C TRP A 229 9.07 -0.64 -1.16
N ILE A 230 9.26 -0.91 0.13
CA ILE A 230 9.08 -2.22 0.75
C ILE A 230 8.11 -2.13 1.92
N GLU A 231 7.53 -3.25 2.28
CA GLU A 231 6.85 -3.45 3.55
C GLU A 231 7.75 -4.27 4.48
N TYR A 232 8.21 -3.64 5.55
CA TYR A 232 9.06 -4.25 6.55
C TYR A 232 8.22 -4.66 7.76
N THR A 233 8.10 -5.95 8.01
CA THR A 233 7.37 -6.50 9.16
C THR A 233 8.33 -6.76 10.31
N ILE A 234 8.05 -6.15 11.45
CA ILE A 234 8.88 -6.26 12.65
C ILE A 234 8.83 -7.71 13.18
N PRO A 235 9.96 -8.30 13.62
CA PRO A 235 10.05 -9.73 13.92
C PRO A 235 9.45 -10.17 15.26
N PHE A 236 8.76 -9.29 16.00
CA PHE A 236 8.05 -9.68 17.21
C PHE A 236 6.54 -9.71 17.01
N LYS A 237 5.90 -10.71 17.61
CA LYS A 237 4.44 -10.87 17.62
C LYS A 237 3.89 -10.23 18.87
N THR A 238 2.97 -9.29 18.70
CA THR A 238 2.33 -8.67 19.85
C THR A 238 1.05 -9.43 20.20
N LEU A 239 1.00 -9.99 21.42
CA LEU A 239 -0.24 -10.45 22.04
C LEU A 239 -1.04 -9.23 22.46
N TYR A 240 -1.80 -8.72 21.50
CA TYR A 240 -2.65 -7.55 21.67
C TYR A 240 -4.06 -7.98 22.08
N TYR A 241 -4.60 -7.39 23.14
CA TYR A 241 -5.98 -7.59 23.56
C TYR A 241 -6.85 -6.41 23.12
N CYS A 242 -8.15 -6.66 22.98
CA CYS A 242 -9.13 -5.61 22.75
C CYS A 242 -9.04 -4.58 23.90
N LYS A 243 -8.72 -3.31 23.56
CA LYS A 243 -8.53 -2.12 24.42
C LYS A 243 -7.08 -1.73 24.76
N ASP A 244 -6.08 -2.52 24.41
CA ASP A 244 -4.70 -2.09 24.61
C ASP A 244 -4.39 -0.93 23.64
N SER A 245 -3.47 -0.04 23.99
CA SER A 245 -3.00 0.99 23.05
C SER A 245 -1.59 0.65 22.58
N ILE A 246 -1.34 0.77 21.28
CA ILE A 246 -0.02 0.57 20.69
C ILE A 246 0.50 1.92 20.24
N GLN A 247 1.72 2.25 20.64
CA GLN A 247 2.43 3.43 20.18
C GLN A 247 3.72 3.00 19.45
N PRO A 248 3.65 2.81 18.13
CA PRO A 248 4.83 2.55 17.33
C PRO A 248 5.68 3.81 17.15
N SER A 249 6.97 3.60 17.02
CA SER A 249 7.95 4.65 16.76
C SER A 249 9.11 4.11 15.93
N ILE A 250 9.77 5.02 15.22
CA ILE A 250 10.93 4.71 14.40
C ILE A 250 11.97 5.81 14.60
N LYS A 251 13.22 5.42 14.78
CA LYS A 251 14.37 6.30 15.00
C LYS A 251 15.49 5.90 14.05
N ILE A 252 16.13 6.90 13.45
CA ILE A 252 17.38 6.73 12.69
C ILE A 252 18.53 7.39 13.42
N GLU A 253 19.75 6.96 13.12
CA GLU A 253 20.94 7.72 13.51
C GLU A 253 21.01 9.02 12.70
N ASP A 254 21.45 10.09 13.33
CA ASP A 254 21.44 11.42 12.74
C ASP A 254 22.32 11.48 11.49
N HIS A 255 21.79 12.08 10.41
CA HIS A 255 22.49 12.24 9.13
C HIS A 255 23.03 10.92 8.54
N SER A 256 22.41 9.78 8.87
CA SER A 256 22.93 8.46 8.50
C SER A 256 22.18 7.79 7.35
N ILE A 257 20.88 8.07 7.20
CA ILE A 257 19.98 7.41 6.23
C ILE A 257 18.99 8.42 5.67
N ILE A 258 18.82 8.45 4.34
CA ILE A 258 17.68 9.11 3.68
C ILE A 258 16.53 8.10 3.64
N LEU A 259 15.53 8.32 4.48
CA LEU A 259 14.39 7.42 4.67
C LEU A 259 13.09 8.07 4.23
N GLN A 260 12.24 7.33 3.53
CA GLN A 260 10.85 7.71 3.29
C GLN A 260 9.89 6.71 3.93
N ILE A 261 8.75 7.21 4.42
CA ILE A 261 7.74 6.40 5.09
C ILE A 261 6.36 6.81 4.59
N ASP A 262 5.54 5.82 4.21
CA ASP A 262 4.20 6.00 3.67
C ASP A 262 3.12 5.72 4.73
N TYR A 263 3.10 4.49 5.25
CA TYR A 263 2.14 4.07 6.25
C TYR A 263 2.71 3.00 7.19
N ILE A 264 1.99 2.79 8.29
CA ILE A 264 2.10 1.58 9.12
C ILE A 264 0.79 0.81 9.04
N ARG A 265 0.84 -0.51 9.05
CA ARG A 265 -0.36 -1.36 9.10
C ARG A 265 -0.25 -2.53 10.06
N PHE A 266 -1.40 -2.98 10.51
CA PHE A 266 -1.57 -4.05 11.49
C PHE A 266 -2.17 -5.27 10.81
N ILE A 267 -1.35 -6.31 10.65
CA ILE A 267 -1.69 -7.54 9.92
C ILE A 267 -2.04 -8.65 10.91
N ASN A 268 -3.08 -9.42 10.63
CA ASN A 268 -3.49 -10.52 11.51
C ASN A 268 -2.64 -11.76 11.24
N ASN A 269 -2.03 -12.33 12.28
CA ASN A 269 -1.15 -13.49 12.17
C ASN A 269 -1.92 -14.82 12.03
N ARG A 270 -2.88 -14.89 11.09
CA ARG A 270 -3.63 -16.14 10.84
C ARG A 270 -2.77 -17.23 10.23
N ASN A 271 -1.69 -16.87 9.54
CA ASN A 271 -0.77 -17.80 8.90
C ASN A 271 0.68 -17.42 9.26
N ASN A 272 1.42 -18.33 9.89
CA ASN A 272 2.83 -18.19 10.28
C ASN A 272 3.80 -18.12 9.07
N LYS A 273 3.49 -17.35 8.03
CA LYS A 273 4.28 -17.23 6.81
C LYS A 273 4.36 -15.77 6.40
N SER A 274 5.35 -15.05 6.91
CA SER A 274 5.78 -13.82 6.27
C SER A 274 7.27 -13.70 6.44
N ASP A 275 7.99 -13.65 5.32
CA ASP A 275 9.34 -13.11 5.29
C ASP A 275 9.33 -11.72 5.93
N ALA A 276 10.40 -11.34 6.64
CA ALA A 276 10.49 -10.04 7.32
C ALA A 276 10.32 -8.85 6.36
N ILE A 277 10.57 -9.08 5.07
CA ILE A 277 10.42 -8.11 3.99
C ILE A 277 9.40 -8.66 3.00
N SER A 278 8.34 -7.90 2.76
CA SER A 278 7.43 -8.14 1.63
C SER A 278 7.50 -6.95 0.67
N PHE A 279 7.57 -7.23 -0.62
CA PHE A 279 7.40 -6.20 -1.62
C PHE A 279 5.91 -5.92 -1.82
N PRO A 280 5.50 -4.66 -2.05
CA PRO A 280 4.13 -4.34 -2.44
C PRO A 280 3.76 -5.22 -3.64
N LYS A 281 2.65 -5.96 -3.54
CA LYS A 281 2.21 -6.85 -4.62
C LYS A 281 1.90 -5.99 -5.85
N ILE A 282 2.69 -6.19 -6.90
CA ILE A 282 2.61 -5.44 -8.15
C ILE A 282 1.51 -6.08 -8.99
N GLU A 283 0.43 -5.35 -9.25
CA GLU A 283 -0.38 -5.58 -10.45
C GLU A 283 -0.09 -4.43 -11.43
N PRO A 284 0.76 -4.65 -12.45
CA PRO A 284 1.26 -3.61 -13.36
C PRO A 284 0.20 -2.98 -14.26
N LEU A 285 -1.03 -3.48 -14.26
CA LEU A 285 -1.93 -3.33 -15.39
C LEU A 285 -2.93 -2.18 -15.26
N LEU A 286 -3.06 -1.55 -14.09
CA LEU A 286 -4.11 -0.55 -13.84
C LEU A 286 -3.66 0.86 -13.49
N SER A 287 -2.40 1.03 -13.13
CA SER A 287 -1.80 2.35 -13.04
C SER A 287 -0.99 2.59 -14.31
N SER A 288 -1.39 3.59 -15.11
CA SER A 288 -0.59 4.14 -16.21
C SER A 288 0.76 4.75 -15.76
N GLN A 289 1.06 4.64 -14.47
CA GLN A 289 2.30 4.95 -13.80
C GLN A 289 2.67 3.67 -13.06
N ASN A 290 3.81 3.05 -13.35
CA ASN A 290 4.36 1.84 -12.73
C ASN A 290 4.48 1.96 -11.20
N SER A 291 3.36 2.00 -10.49
CA SER A 291 3.28 2.78 -9.24
C SER A 291 3.71 2.01 -8.00
N ASN A 292 4.28 0.82 -8.17
CA ASN A 292 4.80 0.01 -7.07
C ASN A 292 5.97 -0.89 -7.50
N VAL A 293 6.60 -0.64 -8.66
CA VAL A 293 7.81 -1.38 -9.04
C VAL A 293 8.95 -0.88 -8.16
N PRO A 294 9.59 -1.75 -7.35
CA PRO A 294 10.72 -1.35 -6.55
C PRO A 294 11.85 -0.87 -7.48
N GLU A 295 12.57 0.18 -7.08
CA GLU A 295 13.43 0.97 -7.98
C GLU A 295 14.53 0.13 -8.64
N ALA A 296 15.08 -0.84 -7.90
CA ALA A 296 16.04 -1.83 -8.40
C ALA A 296 15.49 -2.75 -9.52
N PHE A 297 14.17 -2.89 -9.62
CA PHE A 297 13.52 -3.75 -10.61
C PHE A 297 12.75 -2.97 -11.68
N LYS A 298 12.84 -1.62 -11.69
CA LYS A 298 12.21 -0.80 -12.74
C LYS A 298 12.67 -1.21 -14.15
N ASP A 299 13.92 -1.68 -14.28
CA ASP A 299 14.49 -2.13 -15.55
C ASP A 299 14.19 -3.61 -15.87
N ASN A 300 13.80 -4.41 -14.88
CA ASN A 300 13.58 -5.87 -14.98
C ASN A 300 12.11 -6.28 -15.07
N TYR A 301 11.17 -5.38 -14.80
CA TYR A 301 9.74 -5.63 -14.98
C TYR A 301 9.31 -5.17 -16.36
N PHE A 302 9.46 -6.08 -17.32
CA PHE A 302 9.21 -5.88 -18.75
C PHE A 302 9.71 -4.52 -19.21
N SER A 303 11.01 -4.43 -19.43
CA SER A 303 11.49 -3.39 -20.33
C SER A 303 10.65 -3.46 -21.60
N ARG A 304 10.36 -2.32 -22.23
CA ARG A 304 9.67 -2.26 -23.54
C ARG A 304 10.24 -3.30 -24.52
N LYS A 305 11.56 -3.54 -24.40
CA LYS A 305 12.37 -4.54 -25.09
C LYS A 305 12.06 -5.99 -24.73
N GLU A 306 11.76 -6.33 -23.48
CA GLU A 306 11.36 -7.70 -23.07
C GLU A 306 9.92 -8.02 -23.44
N MET A 307 9.05 -7.01 -23.44
CA MET A 307 7.69 -7.15 -23.99
C MET A 307 7.72 -7.31 -25.53
N GLU A 308 8.71 -6.70 -26.19
CA GLU A 308 9.06 -6.92 -27.60
C GLU A 308 9.75 -8.29 -27.82
N ASN A 309 10.60 -8.76 -26.91
CA ASN A 309 11.26 -10.07 -27.03
C ASN A 309 10.32 -11.26 -26.73
N LEU A 310 9.29 -11.08 -25.89
CA LEU A 310 8.19 -12.07 -25.76
C LEU A 310 7.41 -12.21 -27.07
N ILE A 311 7.42 -11.18 -27.94
CA ILE A 311 6.86 -11.24 -29.29
C ILE A 311 7.83 -12.00 -30.22
N GLU A 312 9.15 -11.85 -30.08
CA GLU A 312 10.16 -12.60 -30.86
C GLU A 312 10.29 -14.09 -30.44
N LEU A 313 10.04 -14.46 -29.18
CA LEU A 313 10.09 -15.86 -28.75
C LEU A 313 9.03 -16.76 -29.44
N LYS A 314 7.95 -16.19 -29.98
CA LYS A 314 6.98 -16.93 -30.82
C LYS A 314 7.47 -17.20 -32.24
N GLU A 315 8.54 -16.56 -32.71
CA GLU A 315 9.19 -16.93 -33.98
C GLU A 315 10.09 -18.17 -33.82
N ILE A 316 10.53 -18.50 -32.60
CA ILE A 316 11.37 -19.69 -32.33
C ILE A 316 10.53 -20.96 -32.11
N VAL A 317 9.27 -20.85 -31.66
CA VAL A 317 8.37 -22.00 -31.44
C VAL A 317 7.61 -22.40 -32.72
N ASN A 318 7.75 -21.64 -33.81
CA ASN A 318 7.13 -21.90 -35.11
C ASN A 318 8.13 -22.40 -36.19
N ASN A 319 9.24 -23.03 -35.79
CA ASN A 319 10.05 -23.86 -36.68
C ASN A 319 10.09 -25.32 -36.23
#